data_AF-A0A7S0CDV7-F1
#
_entry.id   AF-A0A7S0CDV7-F1
#
_cell.length_a   1.000
_cell.length_b   1.000
_cell.length_c   1.000
_cell.angle_alpha   90.00
_cell.angle_beta   90.00
_cell.angle_gamma   90.00
#
_symmetry.space_group_name_H-M   'P 1'
#
loop_
_entity.id
_entity.type
_entity.pdbx_description
1 polymer ?
#
loop_
_entity_poly.entity_id
_entity_poly.type
_entity_poly.pdbx_seq_one_letter_code
_entity_poly.pdbx_strand_id
1 'polypeptide(L)'
;MKEIPLPNVKAAVLTKVLEYCTYFTEIEPMRPIQTPLKSSKTEEIVQKWYADFCCVDRVTLFELVTAANFMDIKPLLDLTCLAVAVMIKGKTADEIRKIFNMSNNFTAEEAVQVTEENKWCNESKIGP
;
A
#
# COMPACT_ATOMS: atom_id res chain seq x y z
N MET A 1 -2.67 -34.76 -4.32
CA MET A 1 -2.70 -33.29 -4.19
C MET A 1 -4.14 -32.85 -4.23
N LYS A 2 -4.57 -32.00 -3.29
CA LYS A 2 -5.89 -31.39 -3.32
C LYS A 2 -5.73 -30.03 -3.97
N GLU A 3 -6.44 -29.78 -5.06
CA GLU A 3 -6.42 -28.49 -5.73
C GLU A 3 -7.18 -27.46 -4.89
N ILE A 4 -6.60 -26.26 -4.76
CA ILE A 4 -7.22 -25.13 -4.09
C ILE A 4 -7.56 -24.09 -5.16
N PRO A 5 -8.85 -23.87 -5.48
CA PRO A 5 -9.23 -22.92 -6.51
C PRO A 5 -8.96 -21.48 -6.05
N LEU A 6 -8.27 -20.70 -6.89
CA LEU A 6 -7.99 -19.27 -6.68
C LEU A 6 -8.62 -18.44 -7.80
N PRO A 7 -9.97 -18.35 -7.87
CA PRO A 7 -10.65 -17.74 -9.02
C PRO A 7 -10.37 -16.25 -9.19
N ASN A 8 -9.98 -15.56 -8.11
CA ASN A 8 -9.78 -14.11 -8.08
C ASN A 8 -8.30 -13.69 -8.05
N VAL A 9 -7.37 -14.64 -8.23
CA VAL A 9 -5.93 -14.35 -8.25
C VAL A 9 -5.40 -14.70 -9.63
N LYS A 10 -4.91 -13.69 -10.37
CA LYS A 10 -4.27 -13.90 -11.66
C LYS A 10 -3.01 -14.73 -11.49
N ALA A 11 -2.69 -15.58 -12.46
CA ALA A 11 -1.49 -16.43 -12.43
C ALA A 11 -0.19 -15.63 -12.18
N ALA A 12 -0.05 -14.45 -12.81
CA ALA A 12 1.11 -13.58 -12.62
C ALA A 12 1.25 -13.06 -11.17
N VAL A 13 0.12 -12.73 -10.52
CA VAL A 13 0.08 -12.29 -9.12
C VAL A 13 0.44 -13.45 -8.21
N LEU A 14 -0.10 -14.64 -8.48
CA LEU A 14 0.24 -15.85 -7.73
C LEU A 14 1.74 -16.17 -7.83
N THR A 15 2.35 -16.05 -9.01
CA THR A 15 3.80 -16.21 -9.17
C THR A 15 4.59 -15.26 -8.27
N LYS A 16 4.15 -13.99 -8.16
CA LYS A 16 4.77 -13.01 -7.26
C LYS A 16 4.56 -13.34 -5.79
N VAL A 17 3.38 -13.83 -5.41
CA VAL A 17 3.13 -14.30 -4.04
C VAL A 17 4.04 -15.48 -3.70
N LEU A 18 4.22 -16.43 -4.62
CA LEU A 18 5.15 -17.55 -4.44
C LEU A 18 6.60 -17.08 -4.31
N GLU A 19 7.04 -16.14 -5.16
CA GLU A 19 8.36 -15.51 -5.06
C GLU A 19 8.60 -14.90 -3.67
N TYR A 20 7.60 -14.18 -3.13
CA TYR A 20 7.64 -13.67 -1.76
C TYR A 20 7.76 -14.77 -0.71
N CYS A 21 6.89 -15.78 -0.77
CA CYS A 21 6.89 -16.86 0.21
C CYS A 21 8.22 -17.63 0.21
N THR A 22 8.75 -17.95 -0.97
CA THR A 22 10.05 -18.62 -1.12
C THR A 22 11.16 -17.78 -0.51
N TYR A 23 11.24 -16.48 -0.83
CA TYR A 23 12.27 -15.62 -0.24
C TYR A 23 12.14 -15.50 1.27
N PHE A 24 10.92 -15.28 1.77
CA PHE A 24 10.64 -15.12 3.20
C PHE A 24 11.01 -16.36 4.02
N THR A 25 10.75 -17.56 3.47
CA THR A 25 11.00 -18.84 4.16
C THR A 25 12.43 -19.33 4.01
N GLU A 26 13.02 -19.22 2.81
CA GLU A 26 14.30 -19.86 2.49
C GLU A 26 15.50 -18.93 2.64
N ILE A 27 15.31 -17.61 2.50
CA ILE A 27 16.41 -16.64 2.45
C ILE A 27 16.43 -15.80 3.72
N GLU A 28 15.42 -14.96 3.93
CA GLU A 28 15.38 -14.06 5.09
C GLU A 28 13.95 -13.61 5.39
N PRO A 29 13.42 -13.84 6.61
CA PRO A 29 12.10 -13.35 6.99
C PRO A 29 12.07 -11.82 7.10
N MET A 30 10.93 -11.22 6.77
CA MET A 30 10.74 -9.78 6.90
C MET A 30 10.74 -9.35 8.36
N ARG A 31 11.47 -8.26 8.67
CA ARG A 31 11.43 -7.67 10.01
C ARG A 31 10.08 -6.98 10.24
N PRO A 32 9.56 -6.97 11.48
CA PRO A 32 8.34 -6.25 11.80
C PRO A 32 8.46 -4.76 11.44
N ILE A 33 7.47 -4.24 10.73
CA ILE A 33 7.39 -2.81 10.39
C ILE A 33 7.05 -2.04 11.66
N GLN A 34 7.91 -1.08 12.03
CA GLN A 34 7.69 -0.25 13.21
C GLN A 34 6.74 0.91 12.90
N THR A 35 5.77 1.13 13.78
CA THR A 35 4.88 2.29 13.77
C THR A 35 5.20 3.22 14.95
N PRO A 36 5.19 4.56 14.77
CA PRO A 36 4.94 5.29 13.53
C PRO A 36 6.09 5.14 12.51
N LEU A 37 5.78 5.30 11.23
CA LEU A 37 6.76 5.16 10.14
C LEU A 37 7.83 6.26 10.25
N LYS A 38 9.09 5.86 10.46
CA LYS A 38 10.24 6.77 10.62
C LYS A 38 10.69 7.44 9.31
N SER A 39 10.27 6.90 8.16
CA SER A 39 10.60 7.42 6.84
C SER A 39 9.36 7.48 5.94
N SER A 40 9.49 8.14 4.79
CA SER A 40 8.56 8.10 3.67
C SER A 40 9.10 7.26 2.49
N LYS A 41 10.16 6.46 2.69
CA LYS A 41 10.67 5.54 1.67
C LYS A 41 10.67 4.12 2.19
N THR A 42 10.19 3.19 1.36
CA THR A 42 10.12 1.76 1.70
C THR A 42 11.51 1.17 1.98
N GLU A 43 12.52 1.55 1.21
CA GLU A 43 13.93 1.10 1.35
C GLU A 43 14.58 1.48 2.69
N GLU A 44 14.06 2.50 3.37
CA GLU A 44 14.54 2.94 4.69
C GLU A 44 13.77 2.26 5.84
N ILE A 45 12.70 1.50 5.52
CA ILE A 45 11.79 0.89 6.50
C ILE A 45 11.94 -0.63 6.52
N VAL A 46 12.11 -1.27 5.36
CA VAL A 46 12.24 -2.72 5.21
C VAL A 46 13.58 -3.10 4.55
N GLN A 47 13.93 -4.38 4.55
CA GLN A 47 15.11 -4.84 3.84
C GLN A 47 15.00 -4.58 2.33
N LYS A 48 16.16 -4.41 1.66
CA LYS A 48 16.24 -4.03 0.25
C LYS A 48 15.40 -4.91 -0.66
N TRP A 49 15.44 -6.22 -0.48
CA TRP A 49 14.69 -7.15 -1.32
C TRP A 49 13.18 -6.88 -1.26
N TYR A 50 12.64 -6.63 -0.06
CA TYR A 50 11.21 -6.30 0.13
C TYR A 50 10.83 -4.94 -0.47
N ALA A 51 11.74 -3.96 -0.41
CA ALA A 51 11.53 -2.67 -1.07
C ALA A 51 11.50 -2.82 -2.60
N ASP A 52 12.42 -3.59 -3.17
CA ASP A 52 12.49 -3.87 -4.60
C ASP A 52 11.30 -4.73 -5.05
N PHE A 53 10.87 -5.71 -4.24
CA PHE A 53 9.70 -6.55 -4.50
C PHE A 53 8.41 -5.74 -4.68
N CYS A 54 8.23 -4.69 -3.88
CA CYS A 54 7.09 -3.77 -3.99
C CYS A 54 7.25 -2.69 -5.07
N CYS A 55 8.39 -2.62 -5.76
CA CYS A 55 8.61 -1.71 -6.88
C CYS A 55 7.96 -2.25 -8.16
N VAL A 56 6.63 -2.39 -8.12
CA VAL A 56 5.79 -2.84 -9.23
C VAL A 56 4.81 -1.72 -9.63
N ASP A 57 4.11 -1.91 -10.74
CA ASP A 57 3.04 -0.99 -11.12
C ASP A 57 1.88 -1.05 -10.11
N ARG A 58 1.03 0.00 -10.11
CA ARG A 58 -0.04 0.16 -9.13
C ARG A 58 -1.09 -0.95 -9.21
N VAL A 59 -1.41 -1.43 -10.42
CA VAL A 59 -2.41 -2.47 -10.60
C VAL A 59 -1.91 -3.75 -9.95
N THR A 60 -0.67 -4.14 -10.24
CA THR A 60 -0.02 -5.30 -9.60
C THR A 60 0.06 -5.14 -8.08
N LEU A 61 0.39 -3.95 -7.57
CA LEU A 61 0.45 -3.71 -6.13
C LEU A 61 -0.90 -3.93 -5.44
N PHE A 62 -2.00 -3.39 -5.99
CA PHE A 62 -3.33 -3.59 -5.42
C PHE A 62 -3.82 -5.05 -5.54
N GLU A 63 -3.47 -5.73 -6.63
CA GLU A 63 -3.73 -7.16 -6.77
C GLU A 63 -2.95 -7.98 -5.73
N LEU A 64 -1.71 -7.60 -5.42
CA LEU A 64 -0.93 -8.22 -4.34
C LEU A 64 -1.53 -7.96 -2.96
N VAL A 65 -2.02 -6.75 -2.66
CA VAL A 65 -2.76 -6.46 -1.41
C VAL A 65 -3.97 -7.40 -1.29
N THR A 66 -4.75 -7.52 -2.37
CA THR A 66 -5.97 -8.33 -2.40
C THR A 66 -5.66 -9.81 -2.26
N ALA A 67 -4.64 -10.31 -2.96
CA ALA A 67 -4.20 -11.69 -2.89
C ALA A 67 -3.63 -12.04 -1.50
N ALA A 68 -2.80 -11.17 -0.93
CA ALA A 68 -2.23 -11.36 0.40
C ALA A 68 -3.31 -11.44 1.49
N ASN A 69 -4.33 -10.58 1.39
CA ASN A 69 -5.50 -10.64 2.27
C ASN A 69 -6.33 -11.91 2.07
N PHE A 70 -6.56 -12.32 0.82
CA PHE A 70 -7.33 -13.53 0.50
C PHE A 70 -6.64 -14.82 1.00
N MET A 71 -5.32 -14.88 0.90
CA MET A 71 -4.50 -16.04 1.29
C MET A 71 -4.03 -15.98 2.75
N ASP A 72 -4.43 -14.95 3.50
CA ASP A 72 -4.06 -14.70 4.90
C ASP A 72 -2.54 -14.67 5.15
N ILE A 73 -1.79 -14.00 4.25
CA ILE A 73 -0.33 -13.87 4.35
C ILE A 73 -0.01 -12.52 4.99
N LYS A 74 -0.12 -12.46 6.32
CA LYS A 74 0.04 -11.21 7.08
C LYS A 74 1.33 -10.42 6.78
N PRO A 75 2.53 -11.02 6.71
CA PRO A 75 3.75 -10.27 6.38
C PRO A 75 3.73 -9.63 4.99
N LEU A 76 3.13 -10.29 4.00
CA LEU A 76 2.96 -9.74 2.65
C LEU A 76 1.92 -8.62 2.63
N LEU A 77 0.83 -8.79 3.38
CA LEU A 77 -0.19 -7.75 3.53
C LEU A 77 0.40 -6.50 4.20
N ASP A 78 1.16 -6.66 5.27
CA ASP A 78 1.81 -5.55 5.98
C ASP A 78 2.81 -4.80 5.05
N LEU A 79 3.59 -5.54 4.25
CA LEU A 79 4.52 -4.97 3.27
C LEU A 79 3.81 -4.17 2.16
N THR A 80 2.77 -4.75 1.57
CA THR A 80 2.02 -4.09 0.48
C THR A 80 1.23 -2.88 1.00
N CYS A 81 0.66 -2.96 2.20
CA CYS A 81 0.04 -1.82 2.88
C CYS A 81 1.06 -0.71 3.18
N LEU A 82 2.29 -1.04 3.59
CA LEU A 82 3.36 -0.07 3.77
C LEU A 82 3.68 0.66 2.45
N ALA A 83 3.83 -0.08 1.35
CA ALA A 83 4.10 0.53 0.04
C ALA A 83 2.99 1.51 -0.37
N VAL A 84 1.73 1.12 -0.16
CA VAL A 84 0.57 2.01 -0.39
C VAL A 84 0.60 3.23 0.53
N ALA A 85 0.90 3.06 1.82
CA ALA A 85 1.00 4.15 2.78
C ALA A 85 2.09 5.15 2.40
N VAL A 86 3.25 4.67 1.94
CA VAL A 86 4.34 5.50 1.42
C VAL A 86 3.90 6.29 0.18
N MET A 87 3.12 5.70 -0.72
CA MET A 87 2.59 6.40 -1.91
C MET A 87 1.61 7.53 -1.55
N ILE A 88 0.85 7.37 -0.46
CA ILE A 88 -0.13 8.36 0.02
C ILE A 88 0.55 9.47 0.83
N LYS A 89 1.63 9.15 1.54
CA LYS A 89 2.29 10.07 2.46
C LYS A 89 2.77 11.34 1.73
N GLY A 90 2.28 12.49 2.19
CA GLY A 90 2.62 13.79 1.62
C GLY A 90 1.86 14.16 0.34
N LYS A 91 0.94 13.32 -0.13
CA LYS A 91 0.04 13.63 -1.25
C LYS A 91 -1.20 14.38 -0.78
N THR A 92 -1.66 15.29 -1.64
CA THR A 92 -2.94 15.99 -1.46
C THR A 92 -4.11 15.05 -1.72
N ALA A 93 -5.30 15.38 -1.19
CA ALA A 93 -6.51 14.59 -1.42
C ALA A 93 -6.79 14.38 -2.92
N ASP A 94 -6.57 15.40 -3.75
CA ASP A 94 -6.77 15.32 -5.19
C ASP A 94 -5.76 14.41 -5.90
N GLU A 95 -4.49 14.42 -5.48
CA GLU A 95 -3.48 13.49 -5.98
C GLU A 95 -3.81 12.05 -5.59
N ILE A 96 -4.28 11.82 -4.37
CA ILE A 96 -4.69 10.50 -3.89
C ILE A 96 -5.89 10.02 -4.72
N ARG A 97 -6.90 10.86 -4.96
CA ARG A 97 -8.05 10.51 -5.82
C ARG A 97 -7.60 10.06 -7.22
N LYS A 98 -6.64 10.77 -7.82
CA LYS A 98 -6.03 10.40 -9.10
C LYS A 98 -5.24 9.09 -9.03
N ILE A 99 -4.48 8.85 -7.95
CA ILE A 99 -3.68 7.63 -7.78
C ILE A 99 -4.57 6.39 -7.69
N PHE A 100 -5.69 6.50 -6.98
CA PHE A 100 -6.66 5.42 -6.75
C PHE A 100 -7.78 5.38 -7.79
N ASN A 101 -7.72 6.23 -8.82
CA ASN A 101 -8.75 6.37 -9.85
C ASN A 101 -10.18 6.54 -9.26
N MET A 102 -10.27 7.21 -8.11
CA MET A 102 -11.54 7.51 -7.44
C MET A 102 -12.18 8.73 -8.10
N SER A 103 -13.44 8.61 -8.51
CA SER A 103 -14.21 9.73 -9.05
C SER A 103 -14.47 10.78 -7.96
N ASN A 104 -14.38 12.05 -8.36
CA ASN A 104 -14.63 13.17 -7.46
C ASN A 104 -16.14 13.37 -7.29
N ASN A 105 -16.73 12.64 -6.33
CA ASN A 105 -18.19 12.64 -6.13
C ASN A 105 -18.68 13.80 -5.23
N PHE A 106 -17.81 14.76 -4.91
CA PHE A 106 -18.19 15.91 -4.09
C PHE A 106 -18.98 16.92 -4.93
N THR A 107 -20.17 17.27 -4.47
CA THR A 107 -20.88 18.45 -4.93
C THR A 107 -20.12 19.73 -4.53
N ALA A 108 -20.43 20.86 -5.17
CA ALA A 108 -19.73 22.12 -4.89
C ALA A 108 -19.88 22.54 -3.42
N GLU A 109 -21.03 22.30 -2.78
CA GLU A 109 -21.22 22.54 -1.36
C GLU A 109 -20.34 21.64 -0.48
N GLU A 110 -20.24 20.34 -0.79
CA GLU A 110 -19.44 19.40 0.00
C GLU A 110 -17.93 19.65 -0.15
N ALA A 111 -17.47 20.09 -1.33
CA ALA A 111 -16.07 20.46 -1.53
C ALA A 111 -15.70 21.70 -0.70
N VAL A 112 -16.61 22.67 -0.56
CA VAL A 112 -16.42 23.84 0.31
C VAL A 112 -16.41 23.40 1.77
N GLN A 113 -17.38 22.61 2.22
CA GLN A 113 -17.41 22.09 3.60
C GLN A 113 -16.15 21.28 3.95
N VAL A 114 -15.72 20.35 3.09
CA VAL A 114 -14.48 19.59 3.30
C VAL A 114 -13.26 20.52 3.33
N THR A 115 -13.24 21.59 2.55
CA THR A 115 -12.16 22.59 2.60
C THR A 115 -12.19 23.36 3.91
N GLU A 116 -13.38 23.76 4.39
CA GLU A 116 -13.56 24.46 5.66
C GLU A 116 -13.22 23.59 6.86
N GLU A 117 -13.69 22.34 6.87
CA GLU A 117 -13.43 21.36 7.90
C GLU A 117 -11.97 20.90 7.92
N ASN A 118 -11.22 21.02 6.83
CA ASN A 118 -9.78 20.72 6.80
C ASN A 118 -8.89 21.96 6.99
N LYS A 119 -9.45 23.16 7.25
CA LYS A 119 -8.67 24.39 7.53
C LYS A 119 -7.68 24.18 8.70
N TRP A 120 -8.10 23.48 9.76
CA TRP A 120 -7.24 23.19 10.92
C TRP A 120 -5.99 22.34 10.57
N CYS A 121 -6.10 21.42 9.59
CA CYS A 121 -4.97 20.63 9.11
C CYS A 121 -3.95 21.46 8.32
N ASN A 122 -4.39 22.53 7.65
CA ASN A 122 -3.53 23.43 6.88
C ASN A 122 -2.85 24.48 7.78
N GLU A 123 -3.54 24.97 8.81
CA GLU A 123 -3.00 25.92 9.79
C GLU A 123 -1.92 25.29 10.68
N SER A 124 -2.00 23.99 10.95
CA SER A 124 -1.01 23.25 11.74
C SER A 124 0.35 23.06 11.05
N LYS A 125 0.50 23.46 9.77
CA LYS A 125 1.79 23.49 9.06
C LYS A 125 2.50 24.85 9.12
N ILE A 126 1.91 25.83 9.83
CA ILE A 126 2.54 27.12 10.13
C ILE A 126 2.64 27.26 11.65
N GLY A 127 3.66 26.61 12.21
CA GLY A 127 4.17 26.82 13.56
C GLY A 127 5.68 26.59 13.53
N PRO A 128 6.48 27.44 14.19
CA PRO A 128 7.84 27.82 13.82
C PRO A 128 8.86 26.67 13.75
#